data_AF-A0A126RL66-F1
#
_entry.id   AF-A0A126RL66-F1
#
_cell.length_a   1.000
_cell.length_b   1.000
_cell.length_c   1.000
_cell.angle_alpha   90.00
_cell.angle_beta   90.00
_cell.angle_gamma   90.00
#
_symmetry.space_group_name_H-M   'P 1'
#
loop_
_entity.id
_entity.type
_entity.pdbx_description
1 polymer ?
#
loop_
_entity_poly.entity_id
_entity_poly.type
_entity_poly.pdbx_seq_one_letter_code
_entity_poly.pdbx_strand_id
1 'polypeptide(L)'
;MHIGTGHQDPGTSAREGIHDLRNLFSVVASARHMLDDPLTTERRALLLDAIEDAAERGGRLTTTLLARSDGAGATEDLEVNGHLAGLEPLMRALAGRHVEVVLDRTSKRLPAKFEAAAFDAAILELVANASASLVTPGKIWIRIKGINNRIWIAIADTGRGLTLCELHRALQGNVAPAANGTGLGRVRHFVRAAHGRFRIRSRAGHGTVVSLILPMVLKVAVDKPCTVATSRVRRISKRKETANDKRQPTTA
;
A
#
# COMPACT_ATOMS: atom_id res chain seq x y z
N MET A 1 -19.72 -46.30 6.38
CA MET A 1 -19.06 -45.55 5.30
C MET A 1 -18.62 -44.20 5.85
N HIS A 2 -17.33 -44.03 6.08
CA HIS A 2 -16.72 -42.79 6.57
C HIS A 2 -16.56 -41.82 5.39
N ILE A 3 -17.13 -40.63 5.52
CA ILE A 3 -16.89 -39.48 4.64
C ILE A 3 -15.73 -38.71 5.24
N GLY A 4 -14.54 -38.89 4.66
CA GLY A 4 -13.34 -38.15 5.05
C GLY A 4 -13.44 -36.70 4.56
N THR A 5 -13.65 -35.78 5.49
CA THR A 5 -13.44 -34.35 5.25
C THR A 5 -11.94 -34.10 5.16
N GLY A 6 -11.44 -33.92 3.94
CA GLY A 6 -10.08 -33.51 3.65
C GLY A 6 -9.81 -32.12 4.21
N HIS A 7 -9.31 -32.05 5.44
CA HIS A 7 -8.70 -30.87 6.01
C HIS A 7 -7.37 -30.67 5.28
N GLN A 8 -7.32 -29.74 4.32
CA GLN A 8 -6.04 -29.33 3.72
C GLN A 8 -5.24 -28.57 4.77
N ASP A 9 -4.13 -29.15 5.19
CA ASP A 9 -3.19 -28.55 6.14
C ASP A 9 -2.67 -27.18 5.62
N PRO A 10 -2.76 -26.09 6.40
CA PRO A 10 -2.32 -24.77 5.98
C PRO A 10 -0.80 -24.67 5.71
N GLY A 11 -0.01 -25.64 6.20
CA GLY A 11 1.45 -25.74 6.02
C GLY A 11 1.90 -26.30 4.67
N THR A 12 1.05 -27.05 3.95
CA THR A 12 1.41 -27.68 2.67
C THR A 12 1.35 -26.67 1.52
N SER A 13 0.33 -25.80 1.49
CA SER A 13 0.18 -24.76 0.47
C SER A 13 1.21 -23.61 0.57
N ALA A 14 1.79 -23.37 1.74
CA ALA A 14 2.86 -22.38 1.89
C ALA A 14 4.19 -22.88 1.28
N ARG A 15 4.47 -24.18 1.41
CA ARG A 15 5.61 -24.83 0.75
C ARG A 15 5.44 -24.87 -0.76
N GLU A 16 4.22 -25.10 -1.25
CA GLU A 16 3.89 -25.06 -2.68
C GLU A 16 4.07 -23.64 -3.27
N GLY A 17 3.59 -22.59 -2.60
CA GLY A 17 3.79 -21.20 -3.05
C GLY A 17 5.26 -20.75 -3.08
N ILE A 18 6.07 -21.22 -2.11
CA ILE A 18 7.53 -20.99 -2.11
C ILE A 18 8.22 -21.79 -3.25
N HIS A 19 7.77 -23.01 -3.50
CA HIS A 19 8.27 -23.84 -4.59
C HIS A 19 7.95 -23.23 -5.96
N ASP A 20 6.76 -22.68 -6.13
CA ASP A 20 6.35 -22.02 -7.37
C ASP A 20 7.09 -20.70 -7.59
N LEU A 21 7.30 -19.90 -6.54
CA LEU A 21 8.19 -18.73 -6.62
C LEU A 21 9.63 -19.12 -6.99
N ARG A 22 10.17 -20.19 -6.39
CA ARG A 22 11.51 -20.69 -6.71
C ARG A 22 11.61 -21.16 -8.15
N ASN A 23 10.57 -21.79 -8.68
CA ASN A 23 10.51 -22.19 -10.09
C ASN A 23 10.50 -20.98 -11.01
N LEU A 24 9.73 -19.94 -10.70
CA LEU A 24 9.66 -18.72 -11.49
C LEU A 24 11.00 -17.96 -11.47
N PHE A 25 11.65 -17.85 -10.32
CA PHE A 25 13.01 -17.28 -10.24
C PHE A 25 14.04 -18.11 -11.01
N SER A 26 13.87 -19.43 -11.07
CA SER A 26 14.74 -20.30 -11.86
C SER A 26 14.57 -20.07 -13.36
N VAL A 27 13.35 -19.83 -13.84
CA VAL A 27 13.07 -19.45 -15.24
C VAL A 27 13.70 -18.08 -15.57
N VAL A 28 13.53 -17.09 -14.69
CA VAL A 28 14.13 -15.76 -14.90
C VAL A 28 15.66 -15.81 -14.93
N ALA A 29 16.28 -16.54 -13.98
CA ALA A 29 17.73 -16.68 -13.90
C ALA A 29 18.30 -17.46 -15.11
N SER A 30 17.64 -18.54 -15.52
CA SER A 30 18.06 -19.34 -16.68
C SER A 30 17.95 -18.55 -17.98
N ALA A 31 16.83 -17.86 -18.20
CA ALA A 31 16.64 -17.05 -19.39
C ALA A 31 17.62 -15.85 -19.44
N ARG A 32 17.96 -15.24 -18.29
CA ARG A 32 18.98 -14.18 -18.24
C ARG A 32 20.36 -14.70 -18.66
N HIS A 33 20.75 -15.89 -18.19
CA HIS A 33 22.03 -16.50 -18.56
C HIS A 33 22.09 -16.82 -20.05
N MET A 34 21.00 -17.33 -20.62
CA MET A 34 20.90 -17.61 -22.07
C MET A 34 20.92 -16.35 -22.93
N LEU A 35 20.47 -15.20 -22.39
CA LEU A 35 20.52 -13.90 -23.07
C LEU A 35 21.94 -13.31 -23.18
N ASP A 36 22.91 -13.83 -22.43
CA ASP A 36 24.33 -13.42 -22.52
C ASP A 36 25.04 -14.03 -23.74
N ASP A 37 24.45 -15.07 -24.36
CA ASP A 37 24.97 -15.68 -25.59
C ASP A 37 24.52 -14.92 -26.86
N PRO A 38 25.26 -15.04 -27.98
CA PRO A 38 24.77 -14.62 -29.29
C PRO A 38 23.52 -15.40 -29.67
N LEU A 39 22.39 -14.71 -29.85
CA LEU A 39 21.09 -15.30 -30.12
C LEU A 39 20.48 -14.74 -31.40
N THR A 40 19.68 -15.56 -32.09
CA THR A 40 18.78 -15.05 -33.13
C THR A 40 17.73 -14.13 -32.52
N THR A 41 17.16 -13.25 -33.34
CA THR A 41 16.09 -12.33 -32.90
C THR A 41 14.88 -13.11 -32.37
N GLU A 42 14.50 -14.25 -32.98
CA GLU A 42 13.38 -15.05 -32.47
C GLU A 42 13.70 -15.70 -31.11
N ARG A 43 14.91 -16.24 -30.94
CA ARG A 43 15.31 -16.91 -29.70
C ARG A 43 15.40 -15.92 -28.54
N ARG A 44 15.88 -14.70 -28.81
CA ARG A 44 15.91 -13.59 -27.85
C ARG A 44 14.50 -13.17 -27.45
N ALA A 45 13.57 -13.05 -28.40
CA ALA A 45 12.17 -12.72 -28.10
C ALA A 45 11.52 -13.78 -27.19
N LEU A 46 11.70 -15.06 -27.50
CA LEU A 46 11.13 -16.17 -26.73
C LEU A 46 11.64 -16.25 -25.29
N LEU A 47 12.91 -15.91 -25.05
CA LEU A 47 13.47 -15.84 -23.69
C LEU A 47 12.94 -14.64 -22.90
N LEU A 48 12.76 -13.49 -23.57
CA LEU A 48 12.15 -12.32 -22.94
C LEU A 48 10.68 -12.60 -22.59
N ASP A 49 9.94 -13.25 -23.47
CA ASP A 49 8.56 -13.69 -23.20
C ASP A 49 8.53 -14.62 -21.99
N ALA A 50 9.43 -15.61 -21.89
CA ALA A 50 9.48 -16.53 -20.75
C ALA A 50 9.80 -15.83 -19.42
N ILE A 51 10.66 -14.81 -19.43
CA ILE A 51 10.96 -13.97 -18.25
C ILE A 51 9.71 -13.18 -17.85
N GLU A 52 9.00 -12.62 -18.82
CA GLU A 52 7.78 -11.83 -18.61
C GLU A 52 6.65 -12.70 -18.02
N ASP A 53 6.44 -13.87 -18.61
CA ASP A 53 5.49 -14.89 -18.15
C ASP A 53 5.84 -15.36 -16.72
N ALA A 54 7.13 -15.43 -16.39
CA ALA A 54 7.57 -15.78 -15.04
C ALA A 54 7.38 -14.62 -14.04
N ALA A 55 7.60 -13.38 -14.47
CA ALA A 55 7.40 -12.18 -13.66
C ALA A 55 5.92 -11.92 -13.37
N GLU A 56 5.03 -12.10 -14.37
CA GLU A 56 3.58 -11.96 -14.21
C GLU A 56 3.05 -13.01 -13.21
N ARG A 57 3.43 -14.28 -13.40
CA ARG A 57 3.08 -15.36 -12.47
C ARG A 57 3.65 -15.10 -11.08
N GLY A 58 4.88 -14.60 -10.98
CA GLY A 58 5.55 -14.27 -9.71
C GLY A 58 4.82 -13.17 -8.96
N GLY A 59 4.44 -12.11 -9.67
CA GLY A 59 3.63 -11.01 -9.15
C GLY A 59 2.29 -11.50 -8.59
N ARG A 60 1.57 -12.34 -9.34
CA ARG A 60 0.29 -12.93 -8.91
C ARG A 60 0.44 -13.84 -7.69
N LEU A 61 1.52 -14.63 -7.63
CA LEU A 61 1.86 -15.47 -6.48
C LEU A 61 2.21 -14.62 -5.25
N THR A 62 2.99 -13.54 -5.39
CA THR A 62 3.26 -12.62 -4.29
C THR A 62 2.00 -11.95 -3.78
N THR A 63 1.08 -11.50 -4.65
CA THR A 63 -0.20 -10.94 -4.22
C THR A 63 -1.04 -11.98 -3.46
N THR A 64 -0.99 -13.24 -3.89
CA THR A 64 -1.70 -14.35 -3.22
C THR A 64 -1.09 -14.69 -1.86
N LEU A 65 0.24 -14.69 -1.75
CA LEU A 65 0.96 -14.95 -0.49
C LEU A 65 0.82 -13.79 0.51
N LEU A 66 0.87 -12.55 0.04
CA LEU A 66 0.59 -11.36 0.84
C LEU A 66 -0.85 -11.38 1.34
N ALA A 67 -1.82 -11.72 0.49
CA ALA A 67 -3.22 -11.90 0.87
C ALA A 67 -3.48 -13.12 1.78
N ARG A 68 -2.65 -14.15 1.76
CA ARG A 68 -2.76 -15.29 2.70
C ARG A 68 -2.18 -15.00 4.08
N SER A 69 -1.45 -13.90 4.20
CA SER A 69 -0.96 -13.41 5.49
C SER A 69 -2.05 -12.63 6.25
N ASP A 70 -3.27 -12.54 5.68
CA ASP A 70 -4.48 -11.96 6.28
C ASP A 70 -4.82 -12.64 7.62
N GLY A 71 -4.24 -12.14 8.71
CA GLY A 71 -4.59 -12.56 10.06
C GLY A 71 -3.54 -12.41 11.17
N ALA A 72 -2.64 -11.41 11.14
CA ALA A 72 -1.85 -11.00 12.33
C ALA A 72 -0.94 -9.76 12.13
N GLY A 73 -0.97 -9.06 10.99
CA GLY A 73 -0.04 -7.94 10.75
C GLY A 73 -0.35 -6.73 11.64
N ALA A 74 0.66 -6.23 12.37
CA ALA A 74 0.52 -4.98 13.11
C ALA A 74 0.40 -3.80 12.13
N THR A 75 -0.53 -2.88 12.39
CA THR A 75 -0.58 -1.62 11.64
C THR A 75 0.68 -0.81 11.87
N GLU A 76 1.30 -0.32 10.80
CA GLU A 76 2.54 0.45 10.85
C GLU A 76 2.37 1.86 10.26
N ASP A 77 3.22 2.78 10.72
CA ASP A 77 3.29 4.14 10.20
C ASP A 77 3.95 4.12 8.80
N LEU A 78 3.21 4.56 7.79
CA LEU A 78 3.63 4.55 6.39
C LEU A 78 3.68 5.98 5.84
N GLU A 79 4.71 6.31 5.05
CA GLU A 79 4.67 7.47 4.16
C GLU A 79 4.28 7.00 2.76
N VAL A 80 3.05 7.29 2.35
CA VAL A 80 2.43 6.66 1.18
C VAL A 80 3.17 6.94 -0.14
N ASN A 81 3.76 8.13 -0.32
CA ASN A 81 4.49 8.43 -1.55
C ASN A 81 5.77 7.61 -1.67
N GLY A 82 6.52 7.49 -0.57
CA GLY A 82 7.74 6.68 -0.50
C GLY A 82 7.44 5.20 -0.68
N HIS A 83 6.41 4.71 -0.01
CA HIS A 83 6.01 3.30 -0.08
C HIS A 83 5.59 2.88 -1.48
N LEU A 84 4.70 3.65 -2.12
CA LEU A 84 4.26 3.36 -3.49
C LEU A 84 5.35 3.50 -4.55
N ALA A 85 6.38 4.33 -4.30
CA ALA A 85 7.56 4.36 -5.16
C ALA A 85 8.41 3.09 -5.00
N GLY A 86 8.53 2.55 -3.79
CA GLY A 86 9.17 1.25 -3.56
C GLY A 86 8.42 0.09 -4.22
N LEU A 87 7.09 0.18 -4.31
CA LEU A 87 6.24 -0.83 -4.95
C LEU A 87 6.22 -0.73 -6.49
N GLU A 88 6.69 0.38 -7.06
CA GLU A 88 6.62 0.67 -8.51
C GLU A 88 7.25 -0.40 -9.42
N PRO A 89 8.42 -1.01 -9.09
CA PRO A 89 8.97 -2.08 -9.90
C PRO A 89 8.05 -3.29 -10.01
N LEU A 90 7.36 -3.67 -8.93
CA LEU A 90 6.39 -4.77 -8.94
C LEU A 90 5.13 -4.39 -9.73
N MET A 91 4.66 -3.15 -9.62
CA MET A 91 3.54 -2.66 -10.42
C MET A 91 3.86 -2.69 -11.92
N ARG A 92 5.08 -2.32 -12.32
CA ARG A 92 5.54 -2.42 -13.72
C ARG A 92 5.63 -3.87 -14.19
N ALA A 93 6.17 -4.76 -13.36
CA ALA A 93 6.26 -6.18 -13.69
C ALA A 93 4.87 -6.81 -13.90
N LEU A 94 3.89 -6.47 -13.05
CA LEU A 94 2.50 -6.92 -13.19
C LEU A 94 1.77 -6.32 -14.40
N ALA A 95 2.12 -5.09 -14.78
CA ALA A 95 1.50 -4.42 -15.92
C ALA A 95 1.97 -4.99 -17.26
N GLY A 96 3.17 -5.53 -17.33
CA GLY A 96 3.77 -6.06 -18.56
C GLY A 96 4.49 -4.99 -19.39
N ARG A 97 5.35 -5.43 -20.30
CA ARG A 97 6.33 -4.62 -21.06
C ARG A 97 5.68 -3.65 -22.03
N HIS A 98 4.46 -3.95 -22.48
CA HIS A 98 3.71 -3.12 -23.43
C HIS A 98 2.75 -2.14 -22.75
N VAL A 99 2.88 -1.96 -21.43
CA VAL A 99 2.04 -1.07 -20.64
C VAL A 99 2.89 0.02 -19.98
N GLU A 100 2.57 1.27 -20.27
CA GLU A 100 3.21 2.41 -19.60
C GLU A 100 2.58 2.61 -18.22
N VAL A 101 3.36 2.44 -17.15
CA VAL A 101 2.92 2.74 -15.77
C VAL A 101 3.46 4.10 -15.33
N VAL A 102 2.56 5.03 -15.03
CA VAL A 102 2.88 6.40 -14.61
C VAL A 102 2.47 6.63 -13.17
N LEU A 103 3.45 6.76 -12.28
CA LEU A 103 3.25 7.08 -10.87
C LEU A 103 3.34 8.60 -10.63
N ASP A 104 2.18 9.26 -10.53
CA ASP A 104 2.01 10.70 -10.32
C ASP A 104 1.81 11.00 -8.83
N ARG A 105 2.90 11.38 -8.14
CA ARG A 105 2.92 11.61 -6.69
C ARG A 105 2.90 13.10 -6.37
N THR A 106 2.19 13.47 -5.30
CA THR A 106 2.29 14.80 -4.74
C THR A 106 3.57 14.96 -3.91
N SER A 107 4.14 16.17 -3.87
CA SER A 107 5.27 16.51 -2.99
C SER A 107 4.87 16.61 -1.51
N LYS A 108 3.57 16.71 -1.21
CA LYS A 108 3.05 16.72 0.16
C LYS A 108 3.29 15.37 0.83
N ARG A 109 3.80 15.34 2.06
CA ARG A 109 3.88 14.12 2.87
C ARG A 109 2.49 13.57 3.17
N LEU A 110 2.33 12.26 3.01
CA LEU A 110 1.08 11.55 3.21
C LEU A 110 1.26 10.42 4.25
N PRO A 111 1.42 10.78 5.53
CA PRO A 111 1.50 9.80 6.62
C PRO A 111 0.18 9.05 6.79
N ALA A 112 0.27 7.75 6.95
CA ALA A 112 -0.88 6.88 7.16
C ALA A 112 -0.51 5.75 8.12
N LYS A 113 -1.51 5.02 8.63
CA LYS A 113 -1.28 3.86 9.50
C LYS A 113 -2.17 2.70 9.07
N PHE A 114 -1.55 1.71 8.43
CA PHE A 114 -2.23 0.54 7.85
C PHE A 114 -1.37 -0.71 8.05
N GLU A 115 -1.94 -1.88 7.80
CA GLU A 115 -1.15 -3.07 7.55
C GLU A 115 -0.56 -2.98 6.14
N ALA A 116 0.77 -2.86 6.01
CA ALA A 116 1.41 -2.60 4.72
C ALA A 116 1.23 -3.74 3.71
N ALA A 117 1.29 -5.01 4.17
CA ALA A 117 1.04 -6.16 3.29
C ALA A 117 -0.36 -6.11 2.65
N ALA A 118 -1.38 -5.75 3.44
CA ALA A 118 -2.74 -5.60 2.95
C ALA A 118 -2.89 -4.40 2.00
N PHE A 119 -2.16 -3.30 2.27
CA PHE A 119 -2.11 -2.14 1.37
C PHE A 119 -1.46 -2.51 0.02
N ASP A 120 -0.31 -3.18 0.05
CA ASP A 120 0.42 -3.60 -1.14
C ASP A 120 -0.41 -4.56 -1.97
N ALA A 121 -1.00 -5.58 -1.34
CA ALA A 121 -1.90 -6.50 -2.02
C ALA A 121 -3.06 -5.77 -2.70
N ALA A 122 -3.69 -4.80 -2.02
CA ALA A 122 -4.78 -4.02 -2.63
C ALA A 122 -4.32 -3.20 -3.84
N ILE A 123 -3.13 -2.60 -3.80
CA ILE A 123 -2.60 -1.80 -4.92
C ILE A 123 -2.22 -2.71 -6.10
N LEU A 124 -1.51 -3.81 -5.84
CA LEU A 124 -1.12 -4.78 -6.86
C LEU A 124 -2.33 -5.42 -7.54
N GLU A 125 -3.39 -5.73 -6.79
CA GLU A 125 -4.67 -6.20 -7.36
C GLU A 125 -5.29 -5.18 -8.32
N LEU A 126 -5.27 -3.89 -7.97
CA LEU A 126 -5.82 -2.85 -8.85
C LEU A 126 -4.99 -2.68 -10.12
N VAL A 127 -3.66 -2.78 -10.03
CA VAL A 127 -2.78 -2.77 -11.20
C VAL A 127 -2.99 -4.00 -12.08
N ALA A 128 -3.12 -5.19 -11.50
CA ALA A 128 -3.40 -6.42 -12.25
C ALA A 128 -4.75 -6.34 -12.98
N ASN A 129 -5.80 -5.83 -12.33
CA ASN A 129 -7.12 -5.64 -12.94
C ASN A 129 -7.09 -4.59 -14.07
N ALA A 130 -6.34 -3.51 -13.87
CA ALA A 130 -6.10 -2.51 -14.92
C ALA A 130 -5.39 -3.14 -16.12
N SER A 131 -4.30 -3.87 -15.89
CA SER A 131 -3.52 -4.57 -16.91
C SER A 131 -4.36 -5.54 -17.73
N ALA A 132 -5.12 -6.42 -17.08
CA ALA A 132 -6.00 -7.40 -17.73
C ALA A 132 -7.12 -6.78 -18.60
N SER A 133 -7.38 -5.48 -18.44
CA SER A 133 -8.38 -4.75 -19.21
C SER A 133 -7.82 -4.05 -20.45
N LEU A 134 -6.48 -3.99 -20.60
CA LEU A 134 -5.81 -3.29 -21.68
C LEU A 134 -5.77 -4.11 -22.97
N VAL A 135 -5.93 -3.40 -24.10
CA VAL A 135 -5.45 -3.85 -25.40
C VAL A 135 -4.09 -3.19 -25.60
N THR A 136 -3.04 -3.97 -25.85
CA THR A 136 -1.67 -3.45 -25.94
C THR A 136 -1.44 -2.67 -27.25
N PRO A 137 -0.69 -1.54 -27.22
CA PRO A 137 -0.08 -0.91 -26.04
C PRO A 137 -1.11 -0.18 -25.18
N GLY A 138 -0.89 -0.19 -23.87
CA GLY A 138 -1.81 0.41 -22.89
C GLY A 138 -1.11 1.34 -21.90
N LYS A 139 -1.89 2.06 -21.11
CA LYS A 139 -1.37 2.97 -20.09
C LYS A 139 -2.13 2.86 -18.78
N ILE A 140 -1.40 2.84 -17.68
CA ILE A 140 -1.93 2.86 -16.31
C ILE A 140 -1.37 4.08 -15.59
N TRP A 141 -2.24 4.93 -15.07
CA TRP A 141 -1.87 6.05 -14.20
C TRP A 141 -2.20 5.73 -12.75
N ILE A 142 -1.24 5.95 -11.87
CA ILE A 142 -1.41 5.86 -10.41
C ILE A 142 -1.16 7.26 -9.85
N ARG A 143 -2.24 7.96 -9.47
CA ARG A 143 -2.18 9.33 -8.98
C ARG A 143 -2.42 9.40 -7.48
N ILE A 144 -1.53 10.07 -6.76
CA ILE A 144 -1.60 10.23 -5.30
C ILE A 144 -1.78 11.70 -4.94
N LYS A 145 -2.81 12.02 -4.15
CA LYS A 145 -3.09 13.39 -3.67
C LYS A 145 -3.49 13.39 -2.20
N GLY A 146 -3.08 14.43 -1.46
CA GLY A 146 -3.55 14.69 -0.10
C GLY A 146 -4.58 15.83 -0.05
N ILE A 147 -5.86 15.51 0.16
CA ILE A 147 -6.97 16.49 0.14
C ILE A 147 -7.78 16.33 1.43
N ASN A 148 -8.01 17.43 2.16
CA ASN A 148 -8.83 17.47 3.38
C ASN A 148 -8.53 16.33 4.37
N ASN A 149 -7.24 16.17 4.72
CA ASN A 149 -6.73 15.12 5.62
C ASN A 149 -7.05 13.68 5.18
N ARG A 150 -7.19 13.47 3.88
CA ARG A 150 -7.36 12.15 3.28
C ARG A 150 -6.39 11.96 2.14
N ILE A 151 -5.96 10.72 1.98
CA ILE A 151 -5.07 10.27 0.92
C ILE A 151 -5.95 9.71 -0.19
N TRP A 152 -5.84 10.32 -1.38
CA TRP A 152 -6.52 9.90 -2.59
C TRP A 152 -5.52 9.16 -3.46
N ILE A 153 -5.77 7.89 -3.71
CA ILE A 153 -5.00 7.07 -4.65
C ILE A 153 -5.94 6.68 -5.77
N ALA A 154 -5.68 7.14 -6.98
CA ALA A 154 -6.49 6.81 -8.15
C ALA A 154 -5.65 5.99 -9.13
N ILE A 155 -6.14 4.80 -9.50
CA ILE A 155 -5.58 3.97 -10.56
C ILE A 155 -6.52 4.06 -11.76
N ALA A 156 -6.00 4.54 -12.89
CA ALA A 156 -6.75 4.71 -14.13
C ALA A 156 -6.07 3.93 -15.26
N ASP A 157 -6.85 3.26 -16.11
CA ASP A 157 -6.36 2.53 -17.28
C ASP A 157 -7.00 3.04 -18.57
N THR A 158 -6.36 2.75 -19.71
CA THR A 158 -6.90 2.97 -21.06
C THR A 158 -7.59 1.72 -21.63
N GLY A 159 -8.09 0.83 -20.79
CA GLY A 159 -8.58 -0.47 -21.20
C GLY A 159 -9.96 -0.42 -21.86
N ARG A 160 -10.52 -1.61 -22.09
CA ARG A 160 -11.88 -1.77 -22.63
C ARG A 160 -12.98 -1.16 -21.76
N GLY A 161 -12.67 -0.84 -20.50
CA GLY A 161 -13.66 -0.40 -19.52
C GLY A 161 -14.74 -1.45 -19.22
N LEU A 162 -15.75 -1.06 -18.47
CA LEU A 162 -16.85 -1.91 -18.04
C LEU A 162 -18.15 -1.44 -18.69
N THR A 163 -18.95 -2.40 -19.15
CA THR A 163 -20.37 -2.17 -19.45
C THR A 163 -21.14 -1.79 -18.18
N LEU A 164 -22.34 -1.23 -18.32
CA LEU A 164 -23.18 -0.89 -17.16
C LEU A 164 -23.49 -2.11 -16.28
N CYS A 165 -23.71 -3.28 -16.90
CA CYS A 165 -23.95 -4.54 -16.19
C CYS A 165 -22.72 -5.01 -15.40
N GLU A 166 -21.54 -4.98 -16.02
CA GLU A 166 -20.28 -5.33 -15.35
C GLU A 166 -19.95 -4.35 -14.22
N LEU A 167 -20.14 -3.05 -14.43
CA LEU A 167 -19.92 -2.02 -13.42
C LEU A 167 -20.88 -2.18 -12.24
N HIS A 168 -22.16 -2.45 -12.52
CA HIS A 168 -23.15 -2.70 -11.48
C HIS A 168 -22.78 -3.93 -10.65
N ARG A 169 -22.38 -5.04 -11.29
CA ARG A 169 -21.89 -6.24 -10.61
C ARG A 169 -20.64 -5.96 -9.79
N ALA A 170 -19.67 -5.24 -10.37
CA ALA A 170 -18.47 -4.83 -9.67
C ALA A 170 -18.84 -4.03 -8.42
N LEU A 171 -19.75 -3.05 -8.50
CA LEU A 171 -20.26 -2.27 -7.37
C LEU A 171 -20.99 -3.13 -6.32
N GLN A 172 -21.80 -4.10 -6.77
CA GLN A 172 -22.63 -4.94 -5.91
C GLN A 172 -21.93 -6.12 -5.24
N GLY A 173 -20.70 -6.50 -5.65
CA GLY A 173 -19.97 -7.69 -5.16
C GLY A 173 -19.68 -7.79 -3.64
N ASN A 174 -20.33 -6.99 -2.80
CA ASN A 174 -20.24 -6.98 -1.36
C ASN A 174 -21.21 -7.96 -0.65
N VAL A 175 -22.16 -8.58 -1.37
CA VAL A 175 -23.31 -9.24 -0.71
C VAL A 175 -23.05 -10.74 -0.40
N ALA A 176 -22.02 -11.36 -0.97
CA ALA A 176 -21.75 -12.79 -0.75
C ALA A 176 -20.45 -13.02 0.07
N PRO A 177 -20.49 -13.83 1.15
CA PRO A 177 -19.30 -14.22 1.93
C PRO A 177 -18.18 -14.87 1.08
N ALA A 178 -18.55 -15.54 -0.02
CA ALA A 178 -17.62 -16.15 -0.98
C ALA A 178 -16.88 -15.13 -1.87
N ALA A 179 -17.32 -13.86 -1.92
CA ALA A 179 -16.67 -12.82 -2.72
C ALA A 179 -15.37 -12.28 -2.09
N ASN A 180 -15.07 -12.65 -0.84
CA ASN A 180 -13.81 -12.35 -0.15
C ASN A 180 -12.57 -12.94 -0.85
N GLY A 181 -12.75 -13.86 -1.81
CA GLY A 181 -11.67 -14.44 -2.63
C GLY A 181 -11.41 -13.75 -3.98
N THR A 182 -12.20 -12.76 -4.38
CA THR A 182 -12.01 -12.02 -5.65
C THR A 182 -11.07 -10.83 -5.47
N GLY A 183 -10.30 -10.47 -6.50
CA GLY A 183 -9.31 -9.37 -6.44
C GLY A 183 -9.90 -8.04 -5.94
N LEU A 184 -11.08 -7.65 -6.43
CA LEU A 184 -11.78 -6.43 -5.99
C LEU A 184 -12.39 -6.55 -4.58
N GLY A 185 -12.77 -7.77 -4.17
CA GLY A 185 -13.27 -8.07 -2.83
C GLY A 185 -12.22 -7.80 -1.76
N ARG A 186 -10.97 -8.24 -2.00
CA ARG A 186 -9.81 -7.96 -1.12
C ARG A 186 -9.52 -6.48 -1.00
N VAL A 187 -9.48 -5.75 -2.12
CA VAL A 187 -9.30 -4.29 -2.12
C VAL A 187 -10.35 -3.60 -1.23
N ARG A 188 -11.61 -4.00 -1.33
CA ARG A 188 -12.69 -3.45 -0.49
C ARG A 188 -12.59 -3.85 0.97
N HIS A 189 -12.13 -5.06 1.26
CA HIS A 189 -11.85 -5.50 2.62
C HIS A 189 -10.78 -4.60 3.25
N PHE A 190 -9.64 -4.44 2.59
CA PHE A 190 -8.57 -3.53 3.01
C PHE A 190 -9.10 -2.10 3.24
N VAL A 191 -9.80 -1.52 2.26
CA VAL A 191 -10.32 -0.15 2.35
C VAL A 191 -11.30 0.01 3.53
N ARG A 192 -12.13 -1.00 3.80
CA ARG A 192 -13.04 -0.99 4.97
C ARG A 192 -12.27 -1.08 6.28
N ALA A 193 -11.31 -1.99 6.39
CA ALA A 193 -10.45 -2.15 7.56
C ALA A 193 -9.64 -0.87 7.84
N ALA A 194 -9.21 -0.18 6.79
CA ALA A 194 -8.52 1.11 6.86
C ALA A 194 -9.45 2.31 7.12
N HIS A 195 -10.75 2.10 7.37
CA HIS A 195 -11.76 3.17 7.51
C HIS A 195 -11.81 4.16 6.32
N GLY A 196 -11.50 3.66 5.13
CA GLY A 196 -11.46 4.41 3.89
C GLY A 196 -12.76 4.34 3.08
N ARG A 197 -12.72 4.88 1.86
CA ARG A 197 -13.79 4.76 0.87
C ARG A 197 -13.24 4.28 -0.47
N PHE A 198 -13.98 3.37 -1.09
CA PHE A 198 -13.69 2.82 -2.40
C PHE A 198 -14.65 3.43 -3.44
N ARG A 199 -14.14 3.85 -4.60
CA ARG A 199 -14.96 4.31 -5.73
C ARG A 199 -14.46 3.68 -7.01
N ILE A 200 -15.37 3.38 -7.93
CA ILE A 200 -15.06 2.95 -9.29
C ILE A 200 -15.89 3.76 -10.27
N ARG A 201 -15.27 4.19 -11.36
CA ARG A 201 -15.90 4.83 -12.51
C ARG A 201 -15.35 4.13 -13.74
N SER A 202 -16.21 3.71 -14.66
CA SER A 202 -15.78 3.04 -15.87
C SER A 202 -16.81 3.27 -16.97
N ARG A 203 -16.34 3.32 -18.22
CA ARG A 203 -17.18 3.36 -19.41
C ARG A 203 -16.59 2.45 -20.46
N ALA A 204 -17.43 1.62 -21.07
CA ALA A 204 -17.02 0.76 -22.18
C ALA A 204 -16.29 1.58 -23.27
N GLY A 205 -15.15 1.06 -23.73
CA GLY A 205 -14.24 1.69 -24.68
C GLY A 205 -13.40 2.87 -24.16
N HIS A 206 -13.48 3.21 -22.86
CA HIS A 206 -12.81 4.40 -22.31
C HIS A 206 -11.95 4.12 -21.06
N GLY A 207 -11.80 2.85 -20.68
CA GLY A 207 -11.06 2.44 -19.51
C GLY A 207 -11.82 2.56 -18.19
N THR A 208 -11.10 2.25 -17.11
CA THR A 208 -11.60 2.27 -15.74
C THR A 208 -10.77 3.17 -14.85
N VAL A 209 -11.41 3.79 -13.87
CA VAL A 209 -10.77 4.54 -12.78
C VAL A 209 -11.28 4.00 -11.46
N VAL A 210 -10.36 3.43 -10.68
CA VAL A 210 -10.59 3.05 -9.28
C VAL A 210 -9.95 4.09 -8.38
N SER A 211 -10.63 4.48 -7.30
CA SER A 211 -10.12 5.45 -6.33
C SER A 211 -10.28 4.94 -4.90
N LEU A 212 -9.17 4.95 -4.17
CA LEU A 212 -9.09 4.69 -2.74
C LEU A 212 -8.95 6.02 -2.00
N ILE A 213 -9.79 6.23 -1.00
CA ILE A 213 -9.80 7.44 -0.19
C ILE A 213 -9.55 7.01 1.26
N LEU A 214 -8.31 7.12 1.71
CA LEU A 214 -7.84 6.60 2.99
C LEU A 214 -7.63 7.74 4.00
N PRO A 215 -7.76 7.48 5.31
CA PRO A 215 -7.44 8.48 6.33
C PRO A 215 -5.95 8.79 6.34
N MET A 216 -5.61 10.07 6.48
CA MET A 216 -4.25 10.52 6.74
C MET A 216 -4.05 10.60 8.26
N VAL A 217 -2.91 10.13 8.77
CA VAL A 217 -2.57 10.29 10.19
C VAL A 217 -1.98 11.67 10.39
N LEU A 218 -2.67 12.53 11.13
CA LEU A 218 -2.10 13.80 11.56
C LEU A 218 -1.16 13.50 12.73
N LYS A 219 0.15 13.49 12.49
CA LYS A 219 1.10 13.66 13.60
C LYS A 219 0.98 15.10 14.07
N VAL A 220 0.31 15.29 15.20
CA VAL A 220 0.48 16.51 15.99
C VAL A 220 1.96 16.52 16.36
N ALA A 221 2.70 17.52 15.89
CA ALA A 221 4.03 17.76 16.40
C ALA A 221 3.87 17.99 17.90
N VAL A 222 4.26 17.02 18.72
CA VAL A 222 4.48 17.28 20.13
C VAL A 222 5.70 18.17 20.12
N ASP A 223 5.49 19.48 20.28
CA ASP A 223 6.57 20.41 20.54
C ASP A 223 7.44 19.78 21.63
N LYS A 224 8.75 19.71 21.38
CA LYS A 224 9.72 19.32 22.42
C LYS A 224 9.29 20.04 23.70
N PRO A 225 9.06 19.35 24.83
CA PRO A 225 8.69 20.03 26.06
C PRO A 225 9.69 21.15 26.25
N CYS A 226 9.20 22.39 26.20
CA CYS A 226 10.02 23.57 26.38
C CYS A 226 10.75 23.35 27.68
N THR A 227 12.05 23.05 27.59
CA THR A 227 12.86 22.76 28.75
C THR A 227 13.00 24.11 29.42
N VAL A 228 12.10 24.40 30.36
CA VAL A 228 12.16 25.63 31.14
C VAL A 228 13.47 25.53 31.88
N ALA A 229 14.48 26.27 31.41
CA ALA A 229 15.74 26.39 32.11
C ALA A 229 15.38 26.89 33.50
N THR A 230 15.64 26.08 34.52
CA THR A 230 15.46 26.47 35.92
C THR A 230 16.46 27.58 36.21
N SER A 231 16.06 28.83 35.94
CA SER A 231 16.79 30.00 36.38
C SER A 231 16.83 29.94 37.91
N ARG A 232 18.03 29.69 38.44
CA ARG A 232 18.34 29.75 39.87
C ARG A 232 17.76 31.05 40.44
N VAL A 233 16.68 30.95 41.20
CA VAL A 233 16.20 32.06 42.02
C VAL A 233 17.33 32.39 43.01
N ARG A 234 18.02 33.51 42.80
CA ARG A 234 18.97 34.02 43.79
C ARG A 234 18.17 34.37 45.05
N ARG A 235 18.35 33.58 46.11
CA ARG A 235 17.91 33.92 47.47
C ARG A 235 18.48 35.31 47.82
N ILE A 236 17.60 36.29 47.96
CA ILE A 236 17.94 37.55 48.61
C ILE A 236 18.14 37.22 50.09
N SER A 237 19.39 37.30 50.55
CA SER A 237 19.74 37.15 51.96
C SER A 237 19.19 38.34 52.74
N LYS A 238 18.33 38.06 53.73
CA LYS A 238 17.91 39.04 54.74
C LYS A 238 19.14 39.54 55.49
N ARG A 239 19.48 40.82 55.30
CA ARG A 239 20.44 41.54 56.12
C ARG A 239 19.78 41.78 57.49
N LYS A 240 20.33 41.15 58.54
CA LYS A 240 20.02 41.49 59.94
C LYS A 240 20.54 42.92 60.17
N GLU A 241 19.65 43.85 60.45
CA GLU A 241 20.00 45.15 61.00
C GLU A 241 19.49 45.18 62.44
N THR A 242 20.45 45.17 63.35
CA THR A 242 20.28 45.31 64.80
C THR A 242 20.24 46.80 65.16
N ALA A 243 19.12 47.29 65.69
CA ALA A 243 19.05 48.53 66.48
C ALA A 243 17.79 48.44 67.35
N ASN A 244 17.93 47.95 68.57
CA ASN A 244 18.17 48.70 69.81
C ASN A 244 16.89 49.37 70.35
N ASP A 245 16.44 48.76 71.43
CA ASP A 245 15.44 49.19 72.40
C ASP A 245 15.75 50.59 72.96
N LYS A 246 14.75 51.47 73.00
CA LYS A 246 14.51 52.40 74.11
C LYS A 246 13.16 53.11 73.99
N ARG A 247 12.24 52.65 74.85
CA ARG A 247 11.17 53.36 75.59
C ARG A 247 11.06 54.88 75.38
N GLN A 248 9.85 55.38 75.13
CA GLN A 248 8.94 55.94 76.17
C GLN A 248 7.60 56.40 75.54
N PRO A 249 6.48 56.32 76.29
CA PRO A 249 5.17 56.80 75.85
C PRO A 249 4.93 58.24 76.33
N THR A 250 4.23 59.05 75.55
CA THR A 250 3.52 60.22 76.07
C THR A 250 2.19 60.40 75.34
N THR A 251 1.16 60.36 76.16
CA THR A 251 -0.25 60.73 75.97
C THR A 251 -0.44 62.10 75.34
N ALA A 252 -1.38 62.21 74.39
CA ALA A 252 -2.65 62.95 74.49
C ALA A 252 -3.39 62.86 73.16
#